data_AF-A0A143WY66-F1
#
_entry.id   AF-A0A143WY66-F1
#
_cell.length_a   1.000
_cell.length_b   1.000
_cell.length_c   1.000
_cell.angle_alpha   90.00
_cell.angle_beta   90.00
_cell.angle_gamma   90.00
#
_symmetry.space_group_name_H-M   'P 1'
#
loop_
_entity.id
_entity.type
_entity.pdbx_description
1 polymer ?
#
loop_
_entity_poly.entity_id
_entity_poly.type
_entity_poly.pdbx_seq_one_letter_code
_entity_poly.pdbx_strand_id
1 'polypeptide(L)'
;MHNRDIYDFACKWKCRFEHPDEHLIEDFWHQFGNECEEVGLIRIPSKYTADQLDKAYASYLDLEKFITQIKDMETLGFMLYDRWNMLVQTGRREAVLKLEHRAWFILVLSQLMDVVENALSLFQGELKEMRLTSDVMLFGRLTDRFEEVEQFVKISANGKIAFSGYNWVHQLLRSRMDRIDPSLAVEILDLFESYFGHDFERIVKIDTGIWMLELENTEGKIYTYRGCLEGELIVDGKDLSQAVREAVKCHDLFMFDGNPGEDDITKIVIDYHHLTKRAEDLFDFSEEMIIDHDQGLIELIQKTNGETIVTTQYHLKNNWVEYLFGYFQADSLFRHVEENPEDVIETPDDIRTYQITLDYRKRPQRRIEGSFDYLGLPYDFSDFADTLEDFLSREIGFGDILNPKVYLHRRRTRSDYIYCSVRFHSAYQSYYYLTDDESIRAGDNVLVPVGLTNVEKMAQVVKVEYYSKDKVPFPVEDTKWIIRKCRDEDIEKIT
;
A
#
# COMPACT_ATOMS: atom_id res chain seq x y z
N MET A 1 0.48 -12.71 -18.64
CA MET A 1 -0.07 -13.07 -19.96
C MET A 1 -0.06 -11.83 -20.85
N HIS A 2 0.67 -11.89 -21.96
CA HIS A 2 0.69 -10.84 -22.97
C HIS A 2 -0.27 -11.24 -24.11
N ASN A 3 -1.15 -10.34 -24.55
CA ASN A 3 -2.14 -10.67 -25.59
C ASN A 3 -1.48 -11.20 -26.88
N ARG A 4 -0.27 -10.76 -27.19
CA ARG A 4 0.50 -11.24 -28.34
C ARG A 4 0.88 -12.72 -28.21
N ASP A 5 1.27 -13.16 -27.01
CA ASP A 5 1.61 -14.56 -26.75
C ASP A 5 0.39 -15.46 -26.93
N ILE A 6 -0.80 -14.99 -26.51
CA ILE A 6 -2.07 -15.71 -26.73
C ILE A 6 -2.40 -15.77 -28.23
N TYR A 7 -2.20 -14.68 -28.96
CA TYR A 7 -2.46 -14.65 -30.40
C TYR A 7 -1.53 -15.64 -31.13
N ASP A 8 -0.24 -15.62 -30.81
CA ASP A 8 0.76 -16.51 -31.38
C ASP A 8 0.48 -17.97 -31.01
N PHE A 9 0.08 -18.24 -29.77
CA PHE A 9 -0.42 -19.53 -29.31
C PHE A 9 -1.63 -19.97 -30.16
N ALA A 10 -2.65 -19.12 -30.29
CA ALA A 10 -3.89 -19.46 -30.99
C ALA A 10 -3.64 -19.72 -32.48
N CYS A 11 -2.81 -18.90 -33.14
CA CYS A 11 -2.37 -19.10 -34.51
C CYS A 11 -1.65 -20.44 -34.71
N LYS A 12 -0.65 -20.72 -33.85
CA LYS A 12 0.13 -21.95 -33.89
C LYS A 12 -0.76 -23.17 -33.75
N TRP A 13 -1.63 -23.17 -32.75
CA TRP A 13 -2.45 -24.34 -32.46
C TRP A 13 -3.60 -24.52 -33.43
N LYS A 14 -4.19 -23.43 -33.95
CA LYS A 14 -5.20 -23.53 -35.01
C LYS A 14 -4.62 -24.21 -36.25
N CYS A 15 -3.44 -23.76 -36.70
CA CYS A 15 -2.72 -24.37 -37.82
C CYS A 15 -2.43 -25.85 -37.58
N ARG A 16 -2.00 -26.21 -36.36
CA ARG A 16 -1.75 -27.60 -35.95
C ARG A 16 -3.02 -28.47 -35.93
N PHE A 17 -4.18 -27.92 -35.57
CA PHE A 17 -5.45 -28.66 -35.65
C PHE A 17 -6.01 -28.76 -37.08
N GLU A 18 -5.76 -27.77 -37.93
CA GLU A 18 -6.08 -27.82 -39.36
C GLU A 18 -5.21 -28.86 -40.09
N HIS A 19 -3.95 -29.01 -39.66
CA HIS A 19 -2.95 -29.89 -40.27
C HIS A 19 -2.29 -30.80 -39.22
N PRO A 20 -3.01 -31.79 -38.66
CA PRO A 20 -2.47 -32.65 -37.62
C PRO A 20 -1.38 -33.58 -38.16
N ASP A 21 -0.32 -33.76 -37.38
CA ASP A 21 0.70 -34.79 -37.62
C ASP A 21 0.37 -36.04 -36.79
N GLU A 22 -0.06 -37.11 -37.47
CA GLU A 22 -0.46 -38.36 -36.83
C GLU A 22 0.72 -39.09 -36.14
N HIS A 23 1.97 -38.72 -36.44
CA HIS A 23 3.16 -39.36 -35.88
C HIS A 23 3.65 -38.75 -34.56
N LEU A 24 3.09 -37.62 -34.13
CA LEU A 24 3.55 -36.87 -32.95
C LEU A 24 2.41 -36.57 -31.94
N ILE A 25 1.36 -37.39 -31.91
CA ILE A 25 0.16 -37.15 -31.08
C ILE A 25 0.50 -36.99 -29.60
N GLU A 26 1.46 -37.75 -29.07
CA GLU A 26 1.82 -37.70 -27.65
C GLU A 26 2.53 -36.38 -27.29
N ASP A 27 3.53 -35.99 -28.08
CA ASP A 27 4.25 -34.71 -27.92
C ASP A 27 3.33 -33.50 -28.18
N PHE A 28 2.42 -33.62 -29.15
CA PHE A 28 1.41 -32.62 -29.48
C PHE A 28 0.57 -32.25 -28.25
N TRP A 29 0.18 -33.23 -27.45
CA TRP A 29 -0.73 -33.00 -26.33
C TRP A 29 -0.06 -32.50 -25.07
N HIS A 30 1.13 -33.01 -24.75
CA HIS A 30 1.92 -32.46 -23.67
C HIS A 30 2.29 -31.01 -23.97
N GLN A 31 2.64 -30.71 -25.22
CA GLN A 31 2.96 -29.35 -25.63
C GLN A 31 1.73 -28.42 -25.56
N PHE A 32 0.54 -28.86 -25.97
CA PHE A 32 -0.67 -28.03 -25.90
C PHE A 32 -1.02 -27.65 -24.46
N GLY A 33 -1.00 -28.63 -23.54
CA GLY A 33 -1.29 -28.41 -22.12
C GLY A 33 -0.29 -27.47 -21.46
N ASN A 34 1.00 -27.74 -21.64
CA ASN A 34 2.07 -26.90 -21.08
C ASN A 34 2.00 -25.47 -21.62
N GLU A 35 1.75 -25.30 -22.92
CA GLU A 35 1.65 -23.95 -23.49
C GLU A 35 0.37 -23.24 -23.04
N CYS A 36 -0.75 -23.95 -22.83
CA CYS A 36 -1.92 -23.37 -22.17
C CYS A 36 -1.58 -22.83 -20.77
N GLU A 37 -0.79 -23.56 -19.99
CA GLU A 37 -0.31 -23.13 -18.67
C GLU A 37 0.64 -21.93 -18.78
N GLU A 38 1.62 -21.97 -19.68
CA GLU A 38 2.60 -20.90 -19.91
C GLU A 38 1.94 -19.59 -20.33
N VAL A 39 0.96 -19.65 -21.23
CA VAL A 39 0.21 -18.46 -21.64
C VAL A 39 -0.92 -18.10 -20.68
N GLY A 40 -1.20 -18.90 -19.64
CA GLY A 40 -2.16 -18.54 -18.59
C GLY A 40 -3.64 -18.80 -18.92
N LEU A 41 -3.94 -19.71 -19.85
CA LEU A 41 -5.31 -20.07 -20.28
C LEU A 41 -6.03 -21.03 -19.31
N ILE A 42 -5.47 -21.29 -18.13
CA ILE A 42 -5.99 -22.24 -17.13
C ILE A 42 -6.96 -21.63 -16.12
N ARG A 43 -7.21 -20.31 -16.17
CA ARG A 43 -8.01 -19.62 -15.17
C ARG A 43 -9.50 -19.97 -15.32
N ILE A 44 -10.14 -20.37 -14.23
CA ILE A 44 -11.59 -20.53 -14.18
C ILE A 44 -12.22 -19.13 -14.27
N PRO A 45 -13.07 -18.85 -15.26
CA PRO A 45 -13.70 -17.54 -15.40
C PRO A 45 -14.56 -17.14 -14.18
N SER A 46 -14.57 -15.86 -13.81
CA SER A 46 -15.34 -15.34 -12.66
C SER A 46 -16.86 -15.29 -12.87
N LYS A 47 -17.33 -15.34 -14.12
CA LYS A 47 -18.75 -15.31 -14.50
C LYS A 47 -19.09 -16.32 -15.60
N TYR A 48 -19.45 -17.54 -15.24
CA TYR A 48 -19.98 -18.54 -16.18
C TYR A 48 -21.29 -19.13 -15.70
N THR A 49 -22.28 -19.19 -16.59
CA THR A 49 -23.50 -19.96 -16.33
C THR A 49 -23.29 -21.41 -16.74
N ALA A 50 -23.77 -22.36 -15.94
CA ALA A 50 -23.72 -23.79 -16.28
C ALA A 50 -24.32 -24.08 -17.67
N ASP A 51 -25.32 -23.29 -18.07
CA ASP A 51 -26.01 -23.40 -19.37
C ASP A 51 -25.12 -23.02 -20.57
N GLN A 52 -24.15 -22.11 -20.39
CA GLN A 52 -23.14 -21.78 -21.40
C GLN A 52 -22.07 -22.86 -21.51
N LEU A 53 -21.64 -23.46 -20.39
CA LEU A 53 -20.77 -24.63 -20.41
C LEU A 53 -21.47 -25.78 -21.16
N ASP A 54 -22.68 -26.16 -20.78
CA ASP A 54 -23.38 -27.30 -21.40
C ASP A 54 -23.50 -27.17 -22.93
N LYS A 55 -23.72 -25.95 -23.43
CA LYS A 55 -23.71 -25.64 -24.87
C LYS A 55 -22.31 -25.66 -25.47
N ALA A 56 -21.28 -25.18 -24.75
CA ALA A 56 -19.87 -25.22 -25.15
C ALA A 56 -19.31 -26.65 -25.25
N TYR A 57 -19.79 -27.57 -24.40
CA TYR A 57 -19.46 -28.99 -24.46
C TYR A 57 -20.34 -29.81 -25.41
N ALA A 58 -21.35 -29.19 -26.05
CA ALA A 58 -22.16 -29.82 -27.08
C ALA A 58 -21.34 -30.06 -28.38
N SER A 59 -22.03 -30.52 -29.44
CA SER A 59 -21.41 -30.76 -30.74
C SER A 59 -20.78 -29.48 -31.30
N TYR A 60 -19.73 -29.60 -32.14
CA TYR A 60 -19.13 -28.43 -32.78
C TYR A 60 -20.14 -27.62 -33.64
N LEU A 61 -21.19 -28.28 -34.15
CA LEU A 61 -22.30 -27.64 -34.89
C LEU A 61 -23.16 -26.75 -34.00
N ASP A 62 -23.29 -27.10 -32.71
CA ASP A 62 -23.99 -26.25 -31.76
C ASP A 62 -23.10 -25.12 -31.28
N LEU A 63 -21.80 -25.41 -31.06
CA LEU A 63 -20.79 -24.40 -30.75
C LEU A 63 -20.78 -23.28 -31.81
N GLU A 64 -20.75 -23.63 -33.10
CA GLU A 64 -20.70 -22.67 -34.21
C GLU A 64 -21.82 -21.62 -34.15
N LYS A 65 -23.00 -21.97 -33.61
CA LYS A 65 -24.16 -21.06 -33.54
C LYS A 65 -24.02 -19.95 -32.49
N PHE A 66 -23.18 -20.14 -31.46
CA PHE A 66 -23.08 -19.18 -30.35
C PHE A 66 -21.64 -18.81 -29.96
N ILE A 67 -20.60 -19.45 -30.50
CA ILE A 67 -19.20 -19.17 -30.16
C ILE A 67 -18.84 -17.69 -30.33
N THR A 68 -19.44 -17.03 -31.33
CA THR A 68 -19.25 -15.59 -31.59
C THR A 68 -19.82 -14.68 -30.50
N GLN A 69 -20.71 -15.20 -29.63
CA GLN A 69 -21.24 -14.50 -28.46
C GLN A 69 -20.27 -14.53 -27.28
N ILE A 70 -19.28 -15.43 -27.28
CA ILE A 70 -18.23 -15.50 -26.26
C ILE A 70 -17.14 -14.50 -26.65
N LYS A 71 -17.11 -13.37 -25.93
CA LYS A 71 -16.14 -12.28 -26.15
C LYS A 71 -15.01 -12.26 -25.13
N ASP A 72 -15.05 -13.14 -24.15
CA ASP A 72 -14.06 -13.21 -23.08
C ASP A 72 -12.94 -14.22 -23.39
N MET A 73 -11.69 -13.77 -23.23
CA MET A 73 -10.50 -14.59 -23.47
C MET A 73 -10.32 -15.69 -22.43
N GLU A 74 -10.65 -15.43 -21.15
CA GLU A 74 -10.48 -16.43 -20.08
C GLU A 74 -11.37 -17.64 -20.33
N THR A 75 -12.57 -17.39 -20.80
CA THR A 75 -13.52 -18.41 -21.19
C THR A 75 -12.99 -19.28 -22.28
N LEU A 76 -12.58 -18.65 -23.39
CA LEU A 76 -12.13 -19.37 -24.57
C LEU A 76 -10.87 -20.18 -24.20
N GLY A 77 -9.99 -19.60 -23.38
CA GLY A 77 -8.85 -20.30 -22.78
C GLY A 77 -9.24 -21.49 -21.92
N PHE A 78 -10.14 -21.28 -20.96
CA PHE A 78 -10.61 -22.32 -20.06
C PHE A 78 -11.33 -23.44 -20.82
N MET A 79 -12.16 -23.10 -21.81
CA MET A 79 -12.80 -24.06 -22.70
C MET A 79 -11.76 -24.93 -23.41
N LEU A 80 -10.71 -24.32 -23.96
CA LEU A 80 -9.61 -25.04 -24.62
C LEU A 80 -8.91 -26.00 -23.65
N TYR A 81 -8.51 -25.48 -22.49
CA TYR A 81 -7.76 -26.24 -21.49
C TYR A 81 -8.59 -27.37 -20.88
N ASP A 82 -9.83 -27.09 -20.50
CA ASP A 82 -10.70 -28.08 -19.88
C ASP A 82 -11.10 -29.20 -20.85
N ARG A 83 -11.45 -28.87 -22.10
CA ARG A 83 -11.74 -29.91 -23.11
C ARG A 83 -10.51 -30.74 -23.44
N TRP A 84 -9.33 -30.12 -23.49
CA TRP A 84 -8.06 -30.85 -23.60
C TRP A 84 -7.87 -31.83 -22.43
N ASN A 85 -7.97 -31.32 -21.20
CA ASN A 85 -7.78 -32.10 -19.98
C ASN A 85 -8.77 -33.29 -19.91
N MET A 86 -10.05 -33.07 -20.27
CA MET A 86 -11.04 -34.15 -20.38
C MET A 86 -10.62 -35.25 -21.38
N LEU A 87 -10.14 -34.88 -22.57
CA LEU A 87 -9.73 -35.85 -23.59
C LEU A 87 -8.46 -36.62 -23.18
N VAL A 88 -7.53 -35.96 -22.50
CA VAL A 88 -6.31 -36.58 -21.96
C VAL A 88 -6.63 -37.53 -20.81
N GLN A 89 -7.44 -37.12 -19.84
CA GLN A 89 -7.78 -37.92 -18.66
C GLN A 89 -8.64 -39.14 -18.98
N THR A 90 -9.52 -39.05 -19.99
CA THR A 90 -10.38 -40.18 -20.40
C THR A 90 -9.66 -41.22 -21.27
N GLY A 91 -8.36 -41.05 -21.53
CA GLY A 91 -7.55 -41.97 -22.34
C GLY A 91 -7.91 -41.96 -23.83
N ARG A 92 -8.71 -40.99 -24.29
CA ARG A 92 -9.20 -40.88 -25.68
C ARG A 92 -8.31 -39.95 -26.51
N ARG A 93 -6.99 -40.06 -26.37
CA ARG A 93 -6.01 -39.16 -27.01
C ARG A 93 -6.11 -39.17 -28.55
N GLU A 94 -6.41 -40.34 -29.14
CA GLU A 94 -6.65 -40.50 -30.58
C GLU A 94 -7.98 -39.90 -31.05
N ALA A 95 -8.96 -39.74 -30.15
CA ALA A 95 -10.26 -39.18 -30.51
C ALA A 95 -10.14 -37.71 -30.95
N VAL A 96 -9.09 -36.99 -30.55
CA VAL A 96 -8.93 -35.60 -30.96
C VAL A 96 -8.70 -35.41 -32.44
N LEU A 97 -8.09 -36.39 -33.10
CA LEU A 97 -7.82 -36.32 -34.54
C LEU A 97 -9.10 -36.52 -35.36
N LYS A 98 -10.17 -36.99 -34.72
CA LYS A 98 -11.48 -37.00 -35.35
C LYS A 98 -11.89 -35.58 -35.70
N LEU A 99 -12.49 -35.47 -36.87
CA LEU A 99 -12.94 -34.20 -37.44
C LEU A 99 -13.78 -33.38 -36.45
N GLU A 100 -14.67 -34.04 -35.71
CA GLU A 100 -15.57 -33.40 -34.73
C GLU A 100 -14.85 -32.69 -33.59
N HIS A 101 -13.72 -33.24 -33.13
CA HIS A 101 -12.94 -32.65 -32.06
C HIS A 101 -12.03 -31.54 -32.59
N ARG A 102 -11.37 -31.76 -33.74
CA ARG A 102 -10.55 -30.73 -34.40
C ARG A 102 -11.38 -29.51 -34.79
N ALA A 103 -12.55 -29.71 -35.38
CA ALA A 103 -13.46 -28.63 -35.75
C ALA A 103 -13.85 -27.79 -34.52
N TRP A 104 -14.09 -28.44 -33.38
CA TRP A 104 -14.36 -27.72 -32.13
C TRP A 104 -13.17 -26.86 -31.69
N PHE A 105 -11.95 -27.42 -31.65
CA PHE A 105 -10.75 -26.66 -31.25
C PHE A 105 -10.49 -25.49 -32.21
N ILE A 106 -10.66 -25.70 -33.52
CA ILE A 106 -10.51 -24.66 -34.54
C ILE A 106 -11.51 -23.53 -34.33
N LEU A 107 -12.78 -23.82 -33.99
CA LEU A 107 -13.79 -22.80 -33.72
C LEU A 107 -13.42 -21.95 -32.50
N VAL A 108 -13.02 -22.58 -31.40
CA VAL A 108 -12.64 -21.86 -30.18
C VAL A 108 -11.35 -21.06 -30.37
N LEU A 109 -10.34 -21.64 -31.03
CA LEU A 109 -9.09 -20.94 -31.36
C LEU A 109 -9.32 -19.78 -32.34
N SER A 110 -10.20 -19.94 -33.33
CA SER A 110 -10.54 -18.84 -34.26
C SER A 110 -11.25 -17.71 -33.53
N GLN A 111 -12.20 -18.04 -32.66
CA GLN A 111 -12.86 -17.02 -31.83
C GLN A 111 -11.87 -16.36 -30.86
N LEU A 112 -10.95 -17.13 -30.27
CA LEU A 112 -9.89 -16.59 -29.41
C LEU A 112 -8.98 -15.64 -30.21
N MET A 113 -8.60 -16.01 -31.44
CA MET A 113 -7.85 -15.12 -32.34
C MET A 113 -8.63 -13.84 -32.62
N ASP A 114 -9.91 -13.92 -32.98
CA ASP A 114 -10.74 -12.74 -33.28
C ASP A 114 -10.88 -11.82 -32.06
N VAL A 115 -11.05 -12.41 -30.86
CA VAL A 115 -11.11 -11.66 -29.60
C VAL A 115 -9.78 -11.02 -29.27
N VAL A 116 -8.67 -11.75 -29.42
CA VAL A 116 -7.32 -11.23 -29.15
C VAL A 116 -6.91 -10.18 -30.17
N GLU A 117 -7.28 -10.34 -31.45
CA GLU A 117 -7.00 -9.37 -32.52
C GLU A 117 -7.82 -8.09 -32.33
N ASN A 118 -9.10 -8.21 -31.96
CA ASN A 118 -9.89 -7.06 -31.52
C ASN A 118 -9.24 -6.41 -30.31
N ALA A 119 -8.82 -7.21 -29.32
CA ALA A 119 -8.15 -6.70 -28.16
C ALA A 119 -6.88 -5.96 -28.54
N LEU A 120 -6.07 -6.46 -29.51
CA LEU A 120 -4.86 -5.86 -30.08
C LEU A 120 -5.11 -4.57 -30.89
N SER A 121 -6.33 -4.32 -31.35
CA SER A 121 -6.64 -3.15 -32.16
C SER A 121 -6.64 -1.84 -31.36
N LEU A 122 -6.09 -0.80 -31.96
CA LEU A 122 -6.21 0.57 -31.45
C LEU A 122 -7.63 1.07 -31.67
N PHE A 123 -8.12 1.90 -30.75
CA PHE A 123 -9.43 2.53 -30.90
C PHE A 123 -9.44 3.42 -32.15
N GLN A 124 -10.55 3.41 -32.89
CA GLN A 124 -10.75 4.28 -34.06
C GLN A 124 -12.19 4.77 -34.15
N GLY A 125 -12.34 6.03 -34.53
CA GLY A 125 -13.61 6.73 -34.67
C GLY A 125 -13.89 7.64 -33.49
N GLU A 126 -15.14 8.11 -33.39
CA GLU A 126 -15.65 8.90 -32.26
C GLU A 126 -16.39 7.96 -31.29
N LEU A 127 -16.12 8.08 -30.00
CA LEU A 127 -16.62 7.23 -28.93
C LEU A 127 -18.02 7.65 -28.54
N LYS A 128 -18.95 6.70 -28.66
CA LYS A 128 -20.36 6.89 -28.31
C LYS A 128 -20.65 6.47 -26.89
N GLU A 129 -20.01 5.39 -26.43
CA GLU A 129 -20.27 4.79 -25.13
C GLU A 129 -19.08 3.96 -24.63
N MET A 130 -18.78 4.06 -23.34
CA MET A 130 -17.85 3.17 -22.65
C MET A 130 -18.58 2.29 -21.62
N ARG A 131 -18.06 1.07 -21.43
CA ARG A 131 -18.48 0.15 -20.36
C ARG A 131 -17.24 -0.46 -19.72
N LEU A 132 -17.05 -0.24 -18.43
CA LEU A 132 -15.94 -0.75 -17.66
C LEU A 132 -16.46 -1.71 -16.59
N THR A 133 -15.85 -2.88 -16.51
CA THR A 133 -16.02 -3.83 -15.41
C THR A 133 -14.70 -3.95 -14.68
N SER A 134 -14.69 -3.83 -13.36
CA SER A 134 -13.50 -3.91 -12.52
C SER A 134 -13.74 -4.95 -11.43
N ASP A 135 -12.83 -5.92 -11.31
CA ASP A 135 -12.94 -7.08 -10.42
C ASP A 135 -11.68 -7.21 -9.56
N VAL A 136 -11.81 -6.97 -8.25
CA VAL A 136 -10.71 -7.06 -7.28
C VAL A 136 -10.52 -8.46 -6.70
N MET A 137 -11.27 -9.47 -7.17
CA MET A 137 -11.11 -10.85 -6.69
C MET A 137 -9.76 -11.43 -7.10
N LEU A 138 -9.01 -11.82 -6.07
CA LEU A 138 -7.74 -12.53 -6.17
C LEU A 138 -7.94 -14.03 -6.00
N PHE A 139 -7.18 -14.82 -6.74
CA PHE A 139 -7.21 -16.27 -6.63
C PHE A 139 -6.82 -16.70 -5.19
N GLY A 140 -7.70 -17.44 -4.52
CA GLY A 140 -7.46 -17.95 -3.16
C GLY A 140 -7.81 -17.01 -2.01
N ARG A 141 -8.31 -15.79 -2.27
CA ARG A 141 -8.77 -14.87 -1.22
C ARG A 141 -10.14 -15.32 -0.67
N LEU A 142 -10.23 -15.46 0.64
CA LEU A 142 -11.51 -15.62 1.34
C LEU A 142 -12.14 -14.23 1.49
N THR A 143 -13.15 -13.93 0.68
CA THR A 143 -13.90 -12.67 0.74
C THR A 143 -15.19 -12.85 1.54
N ASP A 144 -15.58 -11.83 2.31
CA ASP A 144 -16.88 -11.84 2.99
C ASP A 144 -18.01 -11.78 1.94
N ARG A 145 -19.15 -12.41 2.21
CA ARG A 145 -20.35 -12.34 1.35
C ARG A 145 -20.90 -10.91 1.24
N PHE A 146 -20.54 -10.02 2.13
CA PHE A 146 -20.97 -8.61 2.10
C PHE A 146 -19.95 -7.67 1.45
N GLU A 147 -18.76 -8.17 1.09
CA GLU A 147 -17.71 -7.37 0.45
C GLU A 147 -18.05 -7.11 -1.02
N GLU A 148 -17.92 -5.85 -1.44
CA GLU A 148 -18.00 -5.47 -2.85
C GLU A 148 -16.69 -5.86 -3.55
N VAL A 149 -16.79 -6.72 -4.56
CA VAL A 149 -15.61 -7.26 -5.27
C VAL A 149 -15.62 -6.94 -6.76
N GLU A 150 -16.78 -6.58 -7.30
CA GLU A 150 -16.93 -6.25 -8.72
C GLU A 150 -17.76 -4.99 -8.90
N GLN A 151 -17.36 -4.15 -9.84
CA GLN A 151 -18.07 -2.94 -10.22
C GLN A 151 -18.26 -2.85 -11.74
N PHE A 152 -19.36 -2.21 -12.14
CA PHE A 152 -19.67 -1.88 -13.52
C PHE A 152 -19.92 -0.38 -13.63
N VAL A 153 -19.25 0.28 -14.58
CA VAL A 153 -19.43 1.70 -14.90
C VAL A 153 -19.75 1.84 -16.39
N LYS A 154 -20.75 2.65 -16.70
CA LYS A 154 -21.15 2.96 -18.07
C LYS A 154 -21.32 4.47 -18.22
N ILE A 155 -20.74 5.03 -19.28
CA ILE A 155 -20.87 6.45 -19.64
C ILE A 155 -21.19 6.54 -21.14
N SER A 156 -22.25 7.27 -21.48
CA SER A 156 -22.66 7.52 -22.86
C SER A 156 -22.46 9.01 -23.21
N ALA A 157 -22.13 9.32 -24.47
CA ALA A 157 -21.90 10.70 -24.95
C ALA A 157 -23.09 11.67 -24.73
N ASN A 158 -24.31 11.14 -24.54
CA ASN A 158 -25.49 11.94 -24.20
C ASN A 158 -25.61 12.29 -22.70
N GLY A 159 -24.57 12.02 -21.91
CA GLY A 159 -24.48 12.30 -20.49
C GLY A 159 -25.09 11.24 -19.57
N LYS A 160 -25.63 10.13 -20.09
CA LYS A 160 -26.17 9.05 -19.23
C LYS A 160 -25.04 8.28 -18.55
N ILE A 161 -25.18 8.05 -17.25
CA ILE A 161 -24.29 7.22 -16.46
C ILE A 161 -25.07 6.10 -15.80
N ALA A 162 -24.48 4.90 -15.76
CA ALA A 162 -24.92 3.82 -14.90
C ALA A 162 -23.74 3.22 -14.14
N PHE A 163 -23.94 2.96 -12.86
CA PHE A 163 -22.99 2.29 -12.00
C PHE A 163 -23.68 1.18 -11.20
N SER A 164 -23.03 0.05 -11.01
CA SER A 164 -23.45 -1.01 -10.09
C SER A 164 -22.26 -1.72 -9.44
N GLY A 165 -22.43 -2.15 -8.19
CA GLY A 165 -21.46 -2.90 -7.40
C GLY A 165 -22.04 -4.23 -6.91
N TYR A 166 -21.23 -5.29 -6.95
CA TYR A 166 -21.62 -6.67 -6.68
C TYR A 166 -20.65 -7.34 -5.71
N ASN A 167 -21.16 -8.30 -4.93
CA ASN A 167 -20.33 -9.22 -4.17
C ASN A 167 -19.90 -10.44 -5.02
N TRP A 168 -19.10 -11.32 -4.44
CA TRP A 168 -18.56 -12.50 -5.13
C TRP A 168 -19.62 -13.54 -5.55
N VAL A 169 -20.82 -13.50 -4.97
CA VAL A 169 -21.97 -14.32 -5.41
C VAL A 169 -22.84 -13.61 -6.46
N HIS A 170 -22.36 -12.51 -7.04
CA HIS A 170 -23.07 -11.67 -8.03
C HIS A 170 -24.39 -11.09 -7.52
N GLN A 171 -24.53 -10.91 -6.21
CA GLN A 171 -25.64 -10.16 -5.63
C GLN A 171 -25.36 -8.67 -5.74
N LEU A 172 -26.33 -7.92 -6.26
CA LEU A 172 -26.26 -6.46 -6.34
C LEU A 172 -26.24 -5.85 -4.93
N LEU A 173 -25.17 -5.13 -4.61
CA LEU A 173 -25.02 -4.41 -3.34
C LEU A 173 -25.49 -2.95 -3.47
N ARG A 174 -25.13 -2.29 -4.56
CA ARG A 174 -25.49 -0.91 -4.84
C ARG A 174 -25.60 -0.64 -6.33
N SER A 175 -26.40 0.35 -6.70
CA SER A 175 -26.46 0.87 -8.06
C SER A 175 -26.88 2.33 -8.08
N ARG A 176 -26.47 3.04 -9.12
CA ARG A 176 -26.87 4.42 -9.40
C ARG A 176 -27.04 4.60 -10.91
N MET A 177 -28.15 5.22 -11.30
CA MET A 177 -28.31 5.75 -12.66
C MET A 177 -28.43 7.26 -12.54
N ASP A 178 -27.65 7.98 -13.32
CA ASP A 178 -27.59 9.44 -13.24
C ASP A 178 -27.30 10.07 -14.60
N ARG A 179 -27.21 11.39 -14.62
CA ARG A 179 -26.78 12.16 -15.78
C ARG A 179 -25.77 13.22 -15.40
N ILE A 180 -24.73 13.36 -16.23
CA ILE A 180 -23.83 14.49 -16.25
C ILE A 180 -24.12 15.40 -17.44
N ASP A 181 -23.50 16.58 -17.44
CA ASP A 181 -23.52 17.46 -18.61
C ASP A 181 -22.98 16.69 -19.84
N PRO A 182 -23.69 16.68 -20.98
CA PRO A 182 -23.21 16.04 -22.19
C PRO A 182 -21.82 16.51 -22.64
N SER A 183 -21.45 17.78 -22.41
CA SER A 183 -20.10 18.27 -22.76
C SER A 183 -19.03 17.63 -21.89
N LEU A 184 -19.31 17.45 -20.59
CA LEU A 184 -18.41 16.76 -19.66
C LEU A 184 -18.30 15.27 -20.02
N ALA A 185 -19.40 14.64 -20.43
CA ALA A 185 -19.37 13.26 -20.91
C ALA A 185 -18.48 13.10 -22.14
N VAL A 186 -18.59 14.00 -23.12
CA VAL A 186 -17.72 14.02 -24.31
C VAL A 186 -16.27 14.24 -23.90
N GLU A 187 -15.95 15.19 -23.01
CA GLU A 187 -14.58 15.41 -22.53
C GLU A 187 -13.96 14.14 -21.93
N ILE A 188 -14.72 13.38 -21.14
CA ILE A 188 -14.23 12.10 -20.58
C ILE A 188 -13.99 11.10 -21.70
N LEU A 189 -14.95 10.94 -22.61
CA LEU A 189 -14.83 9.99 -23.70
C LEU A 189 -13.62 10.31 -24.60
N ASP A 190 -13.33 11.58 -24.87
CA ASP A 190 -12.15 12.03 -25.62
C ASP A 190 -10.83 11.57 -24.96
N LEU A 191 -10.76 11.53 -23.63
CA LEU A 191 -9.58 11.01 -22.93
C LEU A 191 -9.38 9.51 -23.21
N PHE A 192 -10.47 8.74 -23.23
CA PHE A 192 -10.42 7.31 -23.56
C PHE A 192 -10.07 7.09 -25.03
N GLU A 193 -10.63 7.90 -25.94
CA GLU A 193 -10.24 7.87 -27.35
C GLU A 193 -8.74 8.10 -27.53
N SER A 194 -8.21 9.13 -26.86
CA SER A 194 -6.80 9.50 -26.94
C SER A 194 -5.90 8.39 -26.37
N TYR A 195 -6.21 7.85 -25.19
CA TYR A 195 -5.41 6.81 -24.56
C TYR A 195 -5.42 5.51 -25.38
N PHE A 196 -6.61 4.99 -25.72
CA PHE A 196 -6.75 3.70 -26.41
C PHE A 196 -6.53 3.79 -27.92
N GLY A 197 -6.44 5.00 -28.48
CA GLY A 197 -5.99 5.28 -29.84
C GLY A 197 -4.47 5.15 -30.03
N HIS A 198 -3.70 5.06 -28.94
CA HIS A 198 -2.25 4.85 -28.94
C HIS A 198 -1.86 3.46 -28.42
N ASP A 199 -0.66 3.00 -28.78
CA ASP A 199 -0.15 1.71 -28.29
C ASP A 199 0.09 1.79 -26.78
N PHE A 200 -0.33 0.75 -26.07
CA PHE A 200 -0.22 0.67 -24.61
C PHE A 200 0.12 -0.75 -24.18
N GLU A 201 0.85 -0.87 -23.07
CA GLU A 201 1.37 -2.14 -22.60
C GLU A 201 0.24 -2.99 -21.97
N ARG A 202 0.11 -4.23 -22.46
CA ARG A 202 -1.02 -5.13 -22.15
C ARG A 202 -0.51 -6.33 -21.39
N ILE A 203 -0.21 -6.10 -20.12
CA ILE A 203 0.25 -7.13 -19.20
C ILE A 203 -0.92 -7.49 -18.27
N VAL A 204 -1.25 -8.78 -18.22
CA VAL A 204 -2.10 -9.35 -17.18
C VAL A 204 -1.23 -10.21 -16.26
N LYS A 205 -1.16 -9.85 -14.98
CA LYS A 205 -0.54 -10.62 -13.89
C LYS A 205 -1.60 -11.50 -13.21
N ILE A 206 -1.14 -12.58 -12.58
CA ILE A 206 -2.00 -13.64 -12.02
C ILE A 206 -2.45 -13.30 -10.58
N ASP A 207 -1.72 -12.43 -9.91
CA ASP A 207 -1.83 -12.07 -8.49
C ASP A 207 -2.55 -10.74 -8.24
N THR A 208 -3.15 -10.13 -9.27
CA THR A 208 -3.79 -8.82 -9.21
C THR A 208 -5.22 -8.86 -9.73
N GLY A 209 -6.09 -7.99 -9.22
CA GLY A 209 -7.43 -7.81 -9.78
C GLY A 209 -7.38 -7.34 -11.24
N ILE A 210 -8.50 -7.44 -11.96
CA ILE A 210 -8.57 -7.19 -13.40
C ILE A 210 -9.63 -6.15 -13.74
N TRP A 211 -9.46 -5.49 -14.87
CA TRP A 211 -10.51 -4.69 -15.49
C TRP A 211 -10.75 -5.13 -16.94
N MET A 212 -11.97 -4.95 -17.40
CA MET A 212 -12.43 -5.17 -18.77
C MET A 212 -13.17 -3.92 -19.26
N LEU A 213 -12.74 -3.37 -20.39
CA LEU A 213 -13.29 -2.15 -20.95
C LEU A 213 -13.86 -2.44 -22.35
N GLU A 214 -15.09 -2.02 -22.60
CA GLU A 214 -15.68 -1.96 -23.93
C GLU A 214 -15.86 -0.51 -24.36
N LEU A 215 -15.38 -0.19 -25.56
CA LEU A 215 -15.55 1.11 -26.21
C LEU A 215 -16.37 0.94 -27.49
N GLU A 216 -17.56 1.54 -27.56
CA GLU A 216 -18.44 1.52 -28.74
C GLU A 216 -18.32 2.86 -29.47
N ASN A 217 -17.88 2.84 -30.73
CA ASN A 217 -17.81 4.05 -31.54
C ASN A 217 -19.18 4.42 -32.17
N THR A 218 -19.26 5.59 -32.80
CA THR A 218 -20.49 6.08 -33.47
C THR A 218 -20.94 5.23 -34.66
N GLU A 219 -20.05 4.43 -35.24
CA GLU A 219 -20.35 3.44 -36.29
C GLU A 219 -20.90 2.11 -35.73
N GLY A 220 -20.94 1.95 -34.41
CA GLY A 220 -21.41 0.74 -33.73
C GLY A 220 -20.36 -0.38 -33.62
N LYS A 221 -19.10 -0.10 -33.93
CA LYS A 221 -17.99 -1.03 -33.71
C LYS A 221 -17.58 -1.00 -32.24
N ILE A 222 -17.37 -2.19 -31.67
CA ILE A 222 -16.95 -2.38 -30.27
C ILE A 222 -15.48 -2.82 -30.23
N TYR A 223 -14.71 -2.12 -29.41
CA TYR A 223 -13.32 -2.42 -29.07
C TYR A 223 -13.26 -2.89 -27.62
N THR A 224 -12.56 -3.99 -27.36
CA THR A 224 -12.48 -4.59 -26.03
C THR A 224 -11.06 -4.55 -25.51
N TYR A 225 -10.84 -4.00 -24.32
CA TYR A 225 -9.54 -3.92 -23.66
C TYR A 225 -9.58 -4.58 -22.30
N ARG A 226 -8.40 -5.00 -21.83
CA ARG A 226 -8.24 -5.67 -20.56
C ARG A 226 -6.87 -5.36 -19.97
N GLY A 227 -6.79 -5.28 -18.64
CA GLY A 227 -5.54 -5.15 -17.91
C GLY A 227 -5.68 -5.45 -16.42
N CYS A 228 -4.59 -5.23 -15.68
CA CYS A 228 -4.54 -5.34 -14.23
C CYS A 228 -5.01 -4.07 -13.52
N LEU A 229 -5.59 -4.23 -12.34
CA LEU A 229 -5.88 -3.16 -11.40
C LEU A 229 -4.61 -2.70 -10.67
N GLU A 230 -3.67 -2.10 -11.41
CA GLU A 230 -2.37 -1.65 -10.87
C GLU A 230 -1.89 -0.30 -11.44
N GLY A 231 -2.64 0.32 -12.36
CA GLY A 231 -2.10 1.38 -13.21
C GLY A 231 -2.85 2.70 -13.15
N GLU A 232 -2.09 3.79 -13.04
CA GLU A 232 -2.56 5.11 -13.44
C GLU A 232 -2.53 5.17 -14.98
N LEU A 233 -3.70 5.22 -15.62
CA LEU A 233 -3.80 5.37 -17.07
C LEU A 233 -3.81 6.88 -17.37
N ILE A 234 -2.62 7.42 -17.63
CA ILE A 234 -2.42 8.86 -17.80
C ILE A 234 -2.40 9.24 -19.28
N VAL A 235 -3.22 10.22 -19.66
CA VAL A 235 -3.20 10.87 -20.97
C VAL A 235 -3.26 12.39 -20.77
N ASP A 236 -2.39 13.13 -21.45
CA ASP A 236 -2.29 14.60 -21.32
C ASP A 236 -2.20 15.10 -19.86
N GLY A 237 -1.55 14.33 -18.99
CA GLY A 237 -1.40 14.63 -17.57
C GLY A 237 -2.65 14.38 -16.72
N LYS A 238 -3.71 13.80 -17.28
CA LYS A 238 -4.94 13.40 -16.59
C LYS A 238 -5.01 11.88 -16.43
N ASP A 239 -5.33 11.42 -15.23
CA ASP A 239 -5.65 10.02 -14.95
C ASP A 239 -7.12 9.71 -15.33
N LEU A 240 -7.34 8.72 -16.20
CA LEU A 240 -8.67 8.28 -16.61
C LEU A 240 -9.56 7.87 -15.43
N SER A 241 -9.01 7.20 -14.42
CA SER A 241 -9.75 6.77 -13.24
C SER A 241 -10.26 7.98 -12.45
N GLN A 242 -9.42 8.99 -12.23
CA GLN A 242 -9.81 10.22 -11.52
C GLN A 242 -10.81 11.06 -12.31
N ALA A 243 -10.60 11.23 -13.61
CA ALA A 243 -11.52 11.98 -14.47
C ALA A 243 -12.96 11.43 -14.39
N VAL A 244 -13.11 10.09 -14.38
CA VAL A 244 -14.42 9.45 -14.21
C VAL A 244 -14.98 9.65 -12.79
N ARG A 245 -14.17 9.44 -11.74
CA ARG A 245 -14.61 9.62 -10.34
C ARG A 245 -15.13 11.03 -10.08
N GLU A 246 -14.43 12.05 -10.57
CA GLU A 246 -14.79 13.46 -10.44
C GLU A 246 -16.10 13.77 -11.15
N ALA A 247 -16.22 13.36 -12.41
CA ALA A 247 -17.41 13.65 -13.20
C ALA A 247 -18.66 12.94 -12.65
N VAL A 248 -18.51 11.69 -12.25
CA VAL A 248 -19.60 10.85 -11.72
C VAL A 248 -19.87 11.14 -10.23
N LYS A 249 -18.99 11.91 -9.56
CA LYS A 249 -19.04 12.23 -8.11
C LYS A 249 -19.11 10.97 -7.24
N CYS A 250 -18.29 9.99 -7.57
CA CYS A 250 -18.22 8.70 -6.89
C CYS A 250 -16.75 8.29 -6.75
N HIS A 251 -16.16 8.58 -5.59
CA HIS A 251 -14.71 8.46 -5.40
C HIS A 251 -14.25 7.04 -5.11
N ASP A 252 -15.15 6.14 -4.69
CA ASP A 252 -14.86 4.75 -4.31
C ASP A 252 -15.05 3.75 -5.47
N LEU A 253 -14.98 4.24 -6.71
CA LEU A 253 -14.98 3.38 -7.90
C LEU A 253 -13.61 2.70 -8.07
N PHE A 254 -13.60 1.40 -8.34
CA PHE A 254 -12.40 0.58 -8.59
C PHE A 254 -11.66 0.96 -9.87
N MET A 255 -12.36 1.45 -10.90
CA MET A 255 -11.77 1.92 -12.17
C MET A 255 -10.63 1.01 -12.70
N PHE A 256 -9.47 1.56 -13.06
CA PHE A 256 -8.32 0.83 -13.61
C PHE A 256 -7.25 0.48 -12.57
N ASP A 257 -7.45 0.92 -11.34
CA ASP A 257 -6.44 1.00 -10.29
C ASP A 257 -6.90 0.29 -8.99
N GLY A 258 -8.06 -0.36 -9.03
CA GLY A 258 -8.63 -1.14 -7.92
C GLY A 258 -9.16 -0.28 -6.78
N ASN A 259 -9.29 1.03 -7.01
CA ASN A 259 -9.59 2.09 -6.03
C ASN A 259 -8.40 2.44 -5.10
N PRO A 260 -7.36 3.15 -5.58
CA PRO A 260 -6.23 3.60 -4.78
C PRO A 260 -6.62 4.85 -3.98
N GLY A 261 -7.68 4.76 -3.20
CA GLY A 261 -8.17 5.82 -2.33
C GLY A 261 -7.49 5.82 -0.97
N GLU A 262 -6.28 6.37 -0.92
CA GLU A 262 -5.85 7.37 0.08
C GLU A 262 -5.09 8.41 -0.73
N ASP A 263 -5.61 9.63 -0.83
CA ASP A 263 -4.81 10.71 -1.39
C ASP A 263 -3.82 11.15 -0.32
N ASP A 264 -2.54 10.87 -0.55
CA ASP A 264 -1.47 11.13 0.42
C ASP A 264 -1.45 12.60 0.82
N ILE A 265 -1.30 12.84 2.13
CA ILE A 265 -0.89 14.14 2.63
C ILE A 265 0.58 14.32 2.22
N THR A 266 0.88 15.36 1.47
CA THR A 266 2.25 15.70 1.05
C THR A 266 2.87 16.74 1.96
N LYS A 267 2.05 17.54 2.66
CA LYS A 267 2.52 18.55 3.59
C LYS A 267 1.55 18.80 4.73
N ILE A 268 2.08 18.93 5.93
CA ILE A 268 1.37 19.39 7.12
C ILE A 268 2.04 20.68 7.60
N VAL A 269 1.27 21.75 7.72
CA VAL A 269 1.71 23.01 8.32
C VAL A 269 0.82 23.31 9.52
N ILE A 270 1.43 23.57 10.67
CA ILE A 270 0.73 23.95 11.89
C ILE A 270 1.26 25.31 12.32
N ASP A 271 0.41 26.32 12.18
CA ASP A 271 0.63 27.67 12.69
C ASP A 271 0.00 27.76 14.09
N TYR A 272 0.80 28.04 15.11
CA TYR A 272 0.36 28.34 16.47
C TYR A 272 0.63 29.81 16.78
N HIS A 273 -0.34 30.48 17.40
CA HIS A 273 -0.19 31.87 17.82
C HIS A 273 -0.67 32.09 19.25
N HIS A 274 0.15 32.77 20.04
CA HIS A 274 -0.06 33.06 21.45
C HIS A 274 0.18 34.55 21.71
N LEU A 275 -0.91 35.26 22.01
CA LEU A 275 -0.87 36.63 22.50
C LEU A 275 -1.16 36.63 23.99
N THR A 276 -0.21 37.08 24.79
CA THR A 276 -0.41 37.21 26.23
C THR A 276 0.10 38.52 26.78
N LYS A 277 -0.61 39.09 27.74
CA LYS A 277 -0.19 40.31 28.42
C LYS A 277 0.76 39.96 29.56
N ARG A 278 2.00 40.42 29.49
CA ARG A 278 3.00 40.27 30.56
C ARG A 278 3.32 41.65 31.14
N ALA A 279 2.82 41.91 32.35
CA ALA A 279 2.87 43.23 32.98
C ALA A 279 2.22 44.33 32.11
N GLU A 280 2.97 45.34 31.68
CA GLU A 280 2.49 46.42 30.80
C GLU A 280 2.68 46.13 29.30
N ASP A 281 3.39 45.07 28.94
CA ASP A 281 3.76 44.75 27.55
C ASP A 281 2.96 43.58 26.99
N LEU A 282 2.70 43.63 25.68
CA LEU A 282 2.14 42.51 24.92
C LEU A 282 3.28 41.57 24.53
N PHE A 283 3.17 40.30 24.92
CA PHE A 283 4.06 39.23 24.47
C PHE A 283 3.38 38.49 23.32
N ASP A 284 3.98 38.59 22.15
CA ASP A 284 3.51 37.99 20.90
C ASP A 284 4.44 36.84 20.53
N PHE A 285 3.91 35.63 20.54
CA PHE A 285 4.67 34.42 20.24
C PHE A 285 3.95 33.58 19.20
N SER A 286 4.69 33.10 18.21
CA SER A 286 4.14 32.17 17.22
C SER A 286 5.11 31.04 16.93
N GLU A 287 4.57 29.85 16.65
CA GLU A 287 5.32 28.71 16.15
C GLU A 287 4.73 28.25 14.82
N GLU A 288 5.59 27.78 13.92
CA GLU A 288 5.21 27.22 12.64
C GLU A 288 5.95 25.89 12.50
N MET A 289 5.20 24.79 12.51
CA MET A 289 5.72 23.44 12.27
C MET A 289 5.39 23.04 10.85
N ILE A 290 6.41 22.70 10.06
CA ILE A 290 6.28 22.30 8.66
C ILE A 290 6.84 20.89 8.52
N ILE A 291 6.00 19.96 8.06
CA ILE A 291 6.40 18.59 7.72
C ILE A 291 6.14 18.42 6.23
N ASP A 292 7.21 18.30 5.44
CA ASP A 292 7.16 18.29 3.97
C ASP A 292 7.69 16.96 3.45
N HIS A 293 6.78 16.15 2.90
CA HIS A 293 7.08 14.83 2.34
C HIS A 293 8.07 14.93 1.19
N ASP A 294 7.79 15.81 0.22
CA ASP A 294 8.53 15.88 -1.04
C ASP A 294 9.94 16.42 -0.85
N GLN A 295 10.14 17.28 0.16
CA GLN A 295 11.46 17.78 0.53
C GLN A 295 12.19 16.89 1.54
N GLY A 296 11.52 15.92 2.18
CA GLY A 296 12.09 15.11 3.25
C GLY A 296 12.56 15.96 4.44
N LEU A 297 11.79 17.01 4.76
CA LEU A 297 12.15 18.06 5.71
C LEU A 297 11.09 18.20 6.81
N ILE A 298 11.56 18.34 8.05
CA ILE A 298 10.76 18.87 9.15
C ILE A 298 11.40 20.18 9.60
N GLU A 299 10.60 21.24 9.71
CA GLU A 299 11.05 22.56 10.13
C GLU A 299 10.17 23.10 11.26
N LEU A 300 10.80 23.64 12.30
CA LEU A 300 10.14 24.37 13.38
C LEU A 300 10.67 25.79 13.41
N ILE A 301 9.78 26.77 13.22
CA ILE A 301 10.09 28.19 13.26
C ILE A 301 9.39 28.82 14.45
N GLN A 302 10.15 29.37 15.40
CA GLN A 302 9.62 30.06 16.58
C GLN A 302 9.91 31.55 16.44
N LYS A 303 8.89 32.39 16.61
CA LYS A 303 8.98 33.85 16.50
C LYS A 303 8.54 34.47 17.82
N THR A 304 9.31 35.41 18.35
CA THR A 304 8.98 36.13 19.59
C THR A 304 9.06 37.64 19.35
N ASN A 305 7.95 38.33 19.61
CA ASN A 305 7.72 39.76 19.44
C ASN A 305 8.12 40.31 18.06
N GLY A 306 8.19 39.46 17.03
CA GLY A 306 8.73 39.81 15.71
C GLY A 306 10.22 40.16 15.69
N GLU A 307 10.92 40.08 16.82
CA GLU A 307 12.34 40.46 16.96
C GLU A 307 13.28 39.25 16.90
N THR A 308 12.84 38.14 17.50
CA THR A 308 13.63 36.91 17.56
C THR A 308 12.97 35.85 16.68
N ILE A 309 13.75 35.25 15.79
CA ILE A 309 13.35 34.11 14.95
C ILE A 309 14.35 33.00 15.19
N VAL A 310 13.87 31.83 15.61
CA VAL A 310 14.64 30.60 15.75
C VAL A 310 14.09 29.60 14.74
N THR A 311 14.96 29.07 13.90
CA THR A 311 14.60 28.04 12.92
C THR A 311 15.38 26.78 13.20
N THR A 312 14.68 25.66 13.34
CA THR A 312 15.25 24.32 13.49
C THR A 312 14.85 23.48 12.29
N GLN A 313 15.82 22.92 11.57
CA GLN A 313 15.59 22.11 10.37
C GLN A 313 16.14 20.70 10.55
N TYR A 314 15.34 19.70 10.21
CA TYR A 314 15.69 18.29 10.23
C TYR A 314 15.68 17.74 8.80
N HIS A 315 16.86 17.50 8.24
CA HIS A 315 17.03 16.86 6.95
C HIS A 315 17.26 15.35 7.14
N LEU A 316 16.23 14.56 6.88
CA LEU A 316 16.27 13.12 7.12
C LEU A 316 16.53 12.36 5.81
N LYS A 317 17.55 11.50 5.79
CA LYS A 317 17.90 10.67 4.62
C LYS A 317 17.24 9.30 4.70
N ASN A 318 16.86 8.69 3.57
CA ASN A 318 16.23 7.36 3.46
C ASN A 318 14.74 7.35 3.82
N ASN A 319 13.98 8.30 3.25
CA ASN A 319 12.51 8.26 3.26
C ASN A 319 11.86 8.22 4.66
N TRP A 320 12.54 8.72 5.72
CA TRP A 320 11.95 8.72 7.07
C TRP A 320 10.72 9.61 7.19
N VAL A 321 10.68 10.70 6.44
CA VAL A 321 9.49 11.55 6.40
C VAL A 321 8.33 10.78 5.74
N GLU A 322 8.56 10.07 4.63
CA GLU A 322 7.58 9.15 4.05
C GLU A 322 7.10 8.10 5.08
N TYR A 323 8.01 7.53 5.86
CA TYR A 323 7.66 6.62 6.95
C TYR A 323 6.79 7.28 8.05
N LEU A 324 7.09 8.53 8.42
CA LEU A 324 6.26 9.32 9.34
C LEU A 324 4.83 9.51 8.80
N PHE A 325 4.70 9.86 7.51
CA PHE A 325 3.38 9.99 6.86
C PHE A 325 2.59 8.68 6.84
N GLY A 326 3.26 7.53 6.81
CA GLY A 326 2.62 6.21 6.91
C GLY A 326 1.86 5.96 8.22
N TYR A 327 2.04 6.79 9.25
CA TYR A 327 1.25 6.74 10.49
C TYR A 327 -0.04 7.57 10.43
N PHE A 328 -0.20 8.42 9.42
CA PHE A 328 -1.31 9.37 9.32
C PHE A 328 -2.29 8.95 8.22
N GLN A 329 -3.54 8.69 8.62
CA GLN A 329 -4.60 8.37 7.66
C GLN A 329 -5.13 9.65 7.00
N ALA A 330 -4.89 9.81 5.71
CA ALA A 330 -5.16 11.06 5.00
C ALA A 330 -6.64 11.49 5.00
N ASP A 331 -7.57 10.52 5.09
CA ASP A 331 -9.01 10.77 5.02
C ASP A 331 -9.66 11.13 6.37
N SER A 332 -8.99 10.83 7.48
CA SER A 332 -9.52 11.00 8.83
C SER A 332 -8.73 12.01 9.67
N LEU A 333 -7.44 12.23 9.37
CA LEU A 333 -6.58 13.13 10.13
C LEU A 333 -7.25 14.50 10.30
N PHE A 334 -7.38 15.03 11.50
CA PHE A 334 -7.95 16.34 11.85
C PHE A 334 -9.36 16.63 11.32
N ARG A 335 -10.18 15.62 11.05
CA ARG A 335 -11.50 15.81 10.42
C ARG A 335 -12.56 16.37 11.37
N HIS A 336 -12.38 16.17 12.66
CA HIS A 336 -13.39 16.44 13.67
C HIS A 336 -12.80 17.33 14.76
N VAL A 337 -13.41 18.49 14.93
CA VAL A 337 -13.12 19.47 15.99
C VAL A 337 -14.41 19.65 16.78
N GLU A 338 -14.31 19.64 18.10
CA GLU A 338 -15.45 19.97 18.97
C GLU A 338 -15.57 21.49 19.07
N GLU A 339 -16.79 22.02 18.99
CA GLU A 339 -16.97 23.45 19.20
C GLU A 339 -17.00 23.73 20.70
N ASN A 340 -16.26 24.76 21.11
CA ASN A 340 -16.34 25.31 22.45
C ASN A 340 -17.78 25.73 22.77
N PRO A 341 -18.28 25.49 24.01
CA PRO A 341 -19.61 25.93 24.42
C PRO A 341 -19.81 27.45 24.27
N GLU A 342 -21.06 27.90 24.06
CA GLU A 342 -21.36 29.34 23.93
C GLU A 342 -21.07 30.15 25.21
N ASP A 343 -21.01 29.51 26.38
CA ASP A 343 -20.81 30.15 27.68
C ASP A 343 -19.34 30.14 28.15
N VAL A 344 -18.39 29.92 27.25
CA VAL A 344 -16.95 30.01 27.55
C VAL A 344 -16.57 31.40 28.06
N ILE A 345 -15.80 31.43 29.15
CA ILE A 345 -15.28 32.66 29.73
C ILE A 345 -13.99 33.03 29.00
N GLU A 346 -14.08 34.04 28.14
CA GLU A 346 -12.93 34.58 27.42
C GLU A 346 -11.86 35.15 28.36
N THR A 347 -10.60 34.82 28.08
CA THR A 347 -9.44 35.37 28.78
C THR A 347 -8.70 36.33 27.84
N PRO A 348 -9.09 37.61 27.75
CA PRO A 348 -8.60 38.53 26.73
C PRO A 348 -7.09 38.84 26.83
N ASP A 349 -6.46 38.54 27.97
CA ASP A 349 -5.03 38.69 28.20
C ASP A 349 -4.22 37.40 27.91
N ASP A 350 -4.86 36.30 27.48
CA ASP A 350 -4.22 35.03 27.10
C ASP A 350 -4.98 34.38 25.92
N ILE A 351 -4.66 34.79 24.70
CA ILE A 351 -5.29 34.30 23.46
C ILE A 351 -4.36 33.29 22.81
N ARG A 352 -4.86 32.07 22.55
CA ARG A 352 -4.13 31.00 21.87
C ARG A 352 -4.95 30.46 20.72
N THR A 353 -4.39 30.50 19.52
CA THR A 353 -5.08 30.07 18.30
C THR A 353 -4.15 29.22 17.45
N TYR A 354 -4.75 28.47 16.54
CA TYR A 354 -4.00 27.73 15.54
C TYR A 354 -4.66 27.77 14.17
N GLN A 355 -3.84 27.49 13.16
CA GLN A 355 -4.27 27.11 11.83
C GLN A 355 -3.47 25.87 11.41
N ILE A 356 -4.17 24.79 11.06
CA ILE A 356 -3.58 23.60 10.45
C ILE A 356 -3.92 23.61 8.96
N THR A 357 -2.90 23.46 8.14
CA THR A 357 -3.01 23.36 6.69
C THR A 357 -2.49 22.01 6.22
N LEU A 358 -3.30 21.31 5.44
CA LEU A 358 -2.96 20.03 4.84
C LEU A 358 -2.94 20.17 3.32
N ASP A 359 -1.78 19.91 2.73
CA ASP A 359 -1.64 19.74 1.30
C ASP A 359 -1.69 18.26 0.97
N TYR A 360 -2.43 17.97 -0.09
CA TYR A 360 -2.60 16.61 -0.58
C TYR A 360 -2.07 16.52 -2.01
N ARG A 361 -1.79 15.29 -2.44
CA ARG A 361 -1.26 15.06 -3.79
C ARG A 361 -2.30 15.30 -4.88
N LYS A 362 -3.56 14.93 -4.65
CA LYS A 362 -4.64 14.91 -5.66
C LYS A 362 -5.77 15.90 -5.34
N ARG A 363 -6.15 16.08 -4.08
CA ARG A 363 -7.28 16.93 -3.64
C ARG A 363 -6.85 18.35 -3.25
N PRO A 364 -7.77 19.33 -3.25
CA PRO A 364 -7.46 20.68 -2.81
C PRO A 364 -6.97 20.73 -1.37
N GLN A 365 -6.13 21.73 -1.08
CA GLN A 365 -5.67 22.05 0.26
C GLN A 365 -6.85 22.19 1.23
N ARG A 366 -6.71 21.62 2.44
CA ARG A 366 -7.67 21.80 3.52
C ARG A 366 -7.06 22.67 4.62
N ARG A 367 -7.87 23.57 5.16
CA ARG A 367 -7.50 24.44 6.28
C ARG A 367 -8.48 24.28 7.43
N ILE A 368 -7.94 24.23 8.64
CA ILE A 368 -8.68 24.08 9.88
C ILE A 368 -8.12 25.12 10.84
N GLU A 369 -8.98 25.85 11.52
CA GLU A 369 -8.58 26.91 12.45
C GLU A 369 -9.44 26.82 13.72
N GLY A 370 -8.88 27.25 14.84
CA GLY A 370 -9.56 27.19 16.13
C GLY A 370 -8.76 27.79 17.27
N SER A 371 -9.33 27.72 18.46
CA SER A 371 -8.63 28.02 19.71
C SER A 371 -7.73 26.85 20.09
N PHE A 372 -6.53 27.15 20.59
CA PHE A 372 -5.56 26.12 20.99
C PHE A 372 -5.84 25.67 22.43
N ASP A 373 -6.96 24.99 22.61
CA ASP A 373 -7.40 24.36 23.86
C ASP A 373 -7.93 22.94 23.58
N TYR A 374 -8.28 22.20 24.64
CA TYR A 374 -8.67 20.79 24.54
C TYR A 374 -9.87 20.53 23.62
N LEU A 375 -10.86 21.43 23.60
CA LEU A 375 -12.06 21.25 22.75
C LEU A 375 -11.83 21.85 21.36
N GLY A 376 -11.15 23.00 21.29
CA GLY A 376 -10.88 23.69 20.02
C GLY A 376 -9.89 22.97 19.11
N LEU A 377 -9.10 22.01 19.61
CA LEU A 377 -8.20 21.17 18.82
C LEU A 377 -8.94 19.99 18.16
N PRO A 378 -8.43 19.47 17.01
CA PRO A 378 -8.95 18.24 16.45
C PRO A 378 -8.79 17.06 17.41
N TYR A 379 -9.75 16.12 17.41
CA TYR A 379 -9.76 14.99 18.36
C TYR A 379 -8.47 14.16 18.36
N ASP A 380 -7.86 14.00 17.20
CA ASP A 380 -6.66 13.22 16.93
C ASP A 380 -5.37 14.04 16.99
N PHE A 381 -5.42 15.31 17.42
CA PHE A 381 -4.23 16.14 17.57
C PHE A 381 -3.24 15.58 18.59
N SER A 382 -3.73 14.99 19.69
CA SER A 382 -2.86 14.37 20.70
C SER A 382 -2.10 13.18 20.13
N ASP A 383 -2.77 12.30 19.39
CA ASP A 383 -2.16 11.12 18.77
C ASP A 383 -1.12 11.54 17.71
N PHE A 384 -1.42 12.58 16.94
CA PHE A 384 -0.47 13.20 16.01
C PHE A 384 0.76 13.75 16.74
N ALA A 385 0.57 14.52 17.81
CA ALA A 385 1.65 15.13 18.57
C ALA A 385 2.57 14.08 19.22
N ASP A 386 1.98 13.06 19.84
CA ASP A 386 2.73 11.95 20.45
C ASP A 386 3.54 11.17 19.41
N THR A 387 2.96 10.93 18.22
CA THR A 387 3.65 10.27 17.10
C THR A 387 4.85 11.08 16.61
N LEU A 388 4.67 12.39 16.44
CA LEU A 388 5.73 13.29 16.00
C LEU A 388 6.84 13.42 17.06
N GLU A 389 6.48 13.52 18.35
CA GLU A 389 7.45 13.58 19.45
C GLU A 389 8.27 12.28 19.53
N ASP A 390 7.62 11.11 19.50
CA ASP A 390 8.32 9.81 19.53
C ASP A 390 9.29 9.71 18.34
N PHE A 391 8.83 10.07 17.15
CA PHE A 391 9.65 10.08 15.94
C PHE A 391 10.90 10.99 16.07
N LEU A 392 10.72 12.25 16.49
CA LEU A 392 11.83 13.20 16.64
C LEU A 392 12.80 12.77 17.75
N SER A 393 12.28 12.22 18.86
CA SER A 393 13.08 11.83 20.01
C SER A 393 13.99 10.64 19.73
N ARG A 394 13.52 9.66 18.94
CA ARG A 394 14.27 8.44 18.60
C ARG A 394 15.38 8.70 17.60
N GLU A 395 15.11 9.54 16.60
CA GLU A 395 16.03 9.70 15.47
C GLU A 395 17.05 10.83 15.65
N ILE A 396 16.75 11.87 16.45
CA ILE A 396 17.59 13.08 16.51
C ILE A 396 18.20 13.32 17.90
N GLY A 397 17.43 13.10 18.98
CA GLY A 397 17.86 13.40 20.35
C GLY A 397 18.19 14.89 20.61
N PHE A 398 18.54 15.24 21.85
CA PHE A 398 18.77 16.64 22.27
C PHE A 398 20.19 17.18 21.98
N GLY A 399 21.02 16.43 21.25
CA GLY A 399 22.39 16.81 20.89
C GLY A 399 23.44 16.62 22.01
N ASP A 400 24.46 15.83 21.73
CA ASP A 400 25.51 15.49 22.71
C ASP A 400 26.49 16.63 23.00
N ILE A 401 26.59 17.62 22.12
CA ILE A 401 27.64 18.66 22.17
C ILE A 401 27.53 19.56 23.41
N LEU A 402 26.30 19.78 23.90
CA LEU A 402 26.03 20.53 25.12
C LEU A 402 25.75 19.63 26.33
N ASN A 403 25.85 18.30 26.17
CA ASN A 403 25.60 17.36 27.25
C ASN A 403 26.86 17.19 28.12
N PRO A 404 26.87 17.66 29.39
CA PRO A 404 28.05 17.56 30.25
C PRO A 404 28.48 16.12 30.49
N LYS A 405 27.55 15.15 30.44
CA LYS A 405 27.87 13.72 30.57
C LYS A 405 28.74 13.22 29.41
N VAL A 406 28.71 13.89 28.27
CA VAL A 406 29.50 13.55 27.08
C VAL A 406 30.80 14.34 27.05
N TYR A 407 30.76 15.68 27.09
CA TYR A 407 31.98 16.47 26.92
C TYR A 407 32.87 16.55 28.16
N LEU A 408 32.34 16.31 29.38
CA LEU A 408 33.16 16.12 30.58
C LEU A 408 33.64 14.67 30.73
N HIS A 409 33.23 13.76 29.84
CA HIS A 409 33.68 12.39 29.87
C HIS A 409 35.16 12.30 29.45
N ARG A 410 36.02 11.97 30.41
CA ARG A 410 37.44 11.70 30.13
C ARG A 410 37.59 10.31 29.53
N ARG A 411 38.33 10.20 28.41
CA ARG A 411 38.74 8.89 27.86
C ARG A 411 39.55 8.10 28.89
N ARG A 412 39.18 6.85 29.12
CA ARG A 412 39.91 5.89 29.97
C ARG A 412 41.36 5.74 29.49
N THR A 413 42.28 5.62 30.43
CA THR A 413 43.68 5.23 30.21
C THR A 413 43.89 3.76 30.56
N ARG A 414 44.93 3.10 30.01
CA ARG A 414 45.26 1.69 30.32
C ARG A 414 45.48 1.40 31.82
N SER A 415 45.74 2.44 32.61
CA SER A 415 45.96 2.36 34.06
C SER A 415 44.69 2.56 34.89
N ASP A 416 43.55 2.88 34.27
CA ASP A 416 42.29 3.07 34.99
C ASP A 416 41.57 1.73 35.20
N TYR A 417 41.04 1.53 36.39
CA TYR A 417 40.22 0.38 36.78
C TYR A 417 38.74 0.62 36.44
N ILE A 418 38.05 -0.42 35.98
CA ILE A 418 36.59 -0.39 35.77
C ILE A 418 35.91 -0.90 37.04
N TYR A 419 35.15 -0.03 37.68
CA TYR A 419 34.31 -0.35 38.83
C TYR A 419 32.85 -0.39 38.41
N CYS A 420 32.22 -1.55 38.57
CA CYS A 420 30.80 -1.73 38.34
C CYS A 420 30.07 -1.79 39.68
N SER A 421 29.16 -0.85 39.92
CA SER A 421 28.23 -0.91 41.04
C SER A 421 27.07 -1.80 40.64
N VAL A 422 26.93 -2.96 41.28
CA VAL A 422 25.87 -3.95 40.99
C VAL A 422 24.84 -4.01 42.11
N ARG A 423 23.59 -4.32 41.78
CA ARG A 423 22.49 -4.49 42.73
C ARG A 423 21.89 -5.88 42.56
N PHE A 424 21.66 -6.55 43.70
CA PHE A 424 20.98 -7.83 43.74
C PHE A 424 19.47 -7.61 43.82
N HIS A 425 18.68 -8.51 43.23
CA HIS A 425 17.21 -8.37 43.13
C HIS A 425 16.50 -8.19 44.49
N SER A 426 17.09 -8.67 45.59
CA SER A 426 16.54 -8.55 46.95
C SER A 426 17.21 -7.48 47.82
N ALA A 427 18.13 -6.68 47.28
CA ALA A 427 18.92 -5.71 48.05
C ALA A 427 18.69 -4.26 47.58
N TYR A 428 18.42 -3.36 48.52
CA TYR A 428 18.32 -1.92 48.26
C TYR A 428 19.69 -1.27 47.99
N GLN A 429 20.77 -1.86 48.51
CA GLN A 429 22.12 -1.33 48.40
C GLN A 429 22.88 -1.97 47.23
N SER A 430 23.70 -1.17 46.55
CA SER A 430 24.62 -1.65 45.52
C SER A 430 26.03 -1.86 46.05
N TYR A 431 26.77 -2.75 45.39
CA TYR A 431 28.12 -3.17 45.76
C TYR A 431 29.06 -3.04 44.57
N TYR A 432 30.30 -2.63 44.80
CA TYR A 432 31.27 -2.47 43.74
C TYR A 432 32.04 -3.75 43.46
N TYR A 433 32.21 -4.03 42.16
CA TYR A 433 33.06 -5.09 41.62
C TYR A 433 33.97 -4.54 40.54
N LEU A 434 35.13 -5.17 40.37
CA LEU A 434 36.09 -4.88 39.32
C LEU A 434 35.78 -5.66 38.05
N THR A 435 36.13 -5.12 36.88
CA THR A 435 36.12 -5.86 35.63
C THR A 435 37.17 -5.32 34.65
N ASP A 436 37.63 -6.18 33.74
CA ASP A 436 38.38 -5.76 32.55
C ASP A 436 37.51 -5.80 31.28
N ASP A 437 36.27 -6.28 31.41
CA ASP A 437 35.31 -6.37 30.31
C ASP A 437 34.67 -4.99 30.03
N GLU A 438 35.18 -4.33 29.00
CA GLU A 438 34.68 -3.03 28.54
C GLU A 438 33.33 -3.10 27.84
N SER A 439 32.77 -4.29 27.61
CA SER A 439 31.43 -4.43 27.00
C SER A 439 30.30 -4.29 28.02
N ILE A 440 30.60 -4.36 29.32
CA ILE A 440 29.61 -4.24 30.39
C ILE A 440 29.08 -2.79 30.46
N ARG A 441 27.76 -2.65 30.49
CA ARG A 441 27.01 -1.38 30.56
C ARG A 441 26.04 -1.40 31.75
N ALA A 442 25.61 -0.22 32.19
CA ALA A 442 24.51 -0.14 33.15
C ALA A 442 23.25 -0.78 32.54
N GLY A 443 22.52 -1.56 33.33
CA GLY A 443 21.39 -2.40 32.91
C GLY A 443 21.75 -3.87 32.69
N ASP A 444 23.02 -4.20 32.42
CA ASP A 444 23.45 -5.58 32.16
C ASP A 444 23.33 -6.47 33.41
N ASN A 445 23.01 -7.75 33.21
CA ASN A 445 23.11 -8.78 34.24
C ASN A 445 24.49 -9.43 34.22
N VAL A 446 25.10 -9.58 35.40
CA VAL A 446 26.44 -10.13 35.57
C VAL A 446 26.46 -11.19 36.69
N LEU A 447 27.36 -12.17 36.57
CA LEU A 447 27.66 -13.11 37.64
C LEU A 447 28.82 -12.59 38.49
N VAL A 448 28.59 -12.53 39.80
CA VAL A 448 29.55 -12.01 40.77
C VAL A 448 29.70 -12.94 41.97
N PRO A 449 30.90 -13.01 42.57
CA PRO A 449 31.13 -13.81 43.77
C PRO A 449 30.67 -13.08 45.03
N VAL A 450 29.90 -13.76 45.89
CA VAL A 450 29.32 -13.18 47.12
C VAL A 450 29.78 -13.96 48.36
N GLY A 451 30.12 -13.22 49.43
CA GLY A 451 30.53 -13.79 50.72
C GLY A 451 31.92 -14.45 50.72
N LEU A 452 32.37 -14.98 51.86
CA LEU A 452 33.71 -15.56 52.02
C LEU A 452 33.93 -16.82 51.16
N THR A 453 32.85 -17.55 50.86
CA THR A 453 32.88 -18.77 50.05
C THR A 453 32.76 -18.52 48.55
N ASN A 454 32.69 -17.24 48.12
CA ASN A 454 32.57 -16.85 46.71
C ASN A 454 31.42 -17.54 45.96
N VAL A 455 30.25 -17.62 46.59
CA VAL A 455 29.05 -18.16 45.92
C VAL A 455 28.68 -17.24 44.76
N GLU A 456 28.55 -17.80 43.57
CA GLU A 456 28.15 -17.05 42.38
C GLU A 456 26.69 -16.61 42.49
N LYS A 457 26.44 -15.31 42.25
CA LYS A 457 25.10 -14.75 42.20
C LYS A 457 24.96 -13.79 41.03
N MET A 458 23.77 -13.75 40.46
CA MET A 458 23.39 -12.75 39.47
C MET A 458 23.13 -11.41 40.15
N ALA A 459 23.64 -10.33 39.55
CA ALA A 459 23.35 -8.96 39.92
C ALA A 459 23.20 -8.10 38.67
N GLN A 460 22.39 -7.04 38.76
CA GLN A 460 22.25 -6.07 37.68
C GLN A 460 23.22 -4.92 37.89
N VAL A 461 23.93 -4.51 36.84
CA VAL A 461 24.84 -3.37 36.86
C VAL A 461 24.02 -2.08 36.90
N VAL A 462 24.20 -1.28 37.94
CA VAL A 462 23.52 0.02 38.12
C VAL A 462 24.37 1.15 37.54
N LYS A 463 25.69 1.06 37.66
CA LYS A 463 26.62 2.10 37.22
C LYS A 463 27.97 1.49 36.85
N VAL A 464 28.59 2.00 35.80
CA VAL A 464 29.97 1.68 35.41
C VAL A 464 30.79 2.95 35.54
N GLU A 465 31.90 2.87 36.27
CA GLU A 465 32.77 4.01 36.54
C GLU A 465 34.24 3.64 36.34
N TYR A 466 35.04 4.63 35.99
CA TYR A 466 36.46 4.47 35.71
C TYR A 466 37.27 5.28 36.71
N TYR A 467 38.25 4.63 37.34
CA TYR A 467 39.07 5.26 38.35
C TYR A 467 40.55 5.00 38.10
N SER A 468 41.36 6.04 38.14
CA SER A 468 42.81 5.88 38.29
C SER A 468 43.12 5.20 39.61
N LYS A 469 44.23 4.46 39.69
CA LYS A 469 44.65 3.71 40.90
C LYS A 469 44.49 4.47 42.21
N ASP A 470 44.84 5.76 42.25
CA ASP A 470 44.83 6.57 43.48
C ASP A 470 43.44 7.15 43.83
N LYS A 471 42.41 6.89 43.01
CA LYS A 471 41.05 7.43 43.16
C LYS A 471 39.98 6.35 43.21
N VAL A 472 40.36 5.08 43.32
CA VAL A 472 39.42 3.97 43.38
C VAL A 472 38.49 4.10 44.60
N PRO A 473 37.20 3.76 44.49
CA PRO A 473 36.25 3.91 45.58
C PRO A 473 36.52 2.91 46.72
N PHE A 474 37.16 1.78 46.39
CA PHE A 474 37.59 0.74 47.32
C PHE A 474 38.95 0.21 46.87
N PRO A 475 39.83 -0.24 47.78
CA PRO A 475 41.12 -0.81 47.39
C PRO A 475 40.97 -1.95 46.36
N VAL A 476 41.83 -1.97 45.35
CA VAL A 476 41.75 -2.93 44.23
C VAL A 476 41.94 -4.36 44.74
N GLU A 477 42.86 -4.53 45.68
CA GLU A 477 43.18 -5.78 46.36
C GLU A 477 42.02 -6.36 47.18
N ASP A 478 41.13 -5.51 47.68
CA ASP A 478 39.99 -5.90 48.52
C ASP A 478 38.68 -6.00 47.72
N THR A 479 38.67 -5.50 46.49
CA THR A 479 37.49 -5.48 45.62
C THR A 479 37.44 -6.75 44.79
N LYS A 480 36.29 -7.45 44.85
CA LYS A 480 36.08 -8.65 44.06
C LYS A 480 35.84 -8.34 42.59
N TRP A 481 36.14 -9.30 41.73
CA TRP A 481 35.98 -9.18 40.29
C TRP A 481 34.65 -9.78 39.82
N ILE A 482 34.02 -9.14 38.83
CA ILE A 482 32.95 -9.73 38.05
C ILE A 482 33.52 -10.97 37.37
N ILE A 483 32.80 -12.10 37.45
CA ILE A 483 33.23 -13.35 36.82
C ILE A 483 33.00 -13.24 35.32
N ARG A 484 31.80 -12.83 34.92
CA ARG A 484 31.41 -12.58 33.52
C ARG A 484 30.03 -11.92 33.42
N LYS A 485 29.71 -11.39 32.23
CA LYS A 485 28.33 -11.07 31.84
C LYS A 485 27.48 -12.35 31.77
N CYS A 486 26.22 -12.26 32.19
CA CYS A 486 25.27 -13.37 32.11
C CYS A 486 25.00 -13.73 30.65
N ARG A 487 24.79 -15.03 30.40
CA ARG A 487 24.28 -15.58 29.14
C ARG A 487 22.80 -15.90 29.34
N ASP A 488 22.07 -16.14 28.25
CA ASP A 488 20.63 -16.42 28.29
C ASP A 488 20.30 -17.61 29.21
N GLU A 489 21.12 -18.67 29.19
CA GLU A 489 20.99 -19.85 30.06
C GLU A 489 21.13 -19.56 31.58
N ASP A 490 21.78 -18.45 31.96
CA ASP A 490 21.93 -18.05 33.36
C ASP A 490 20.67 -17.33 33.86
N ILE A 491 19.93 -16.69 32.95
CA ILE A 491 18.71 -15.93 33.24
C ILE A 491 17.55 -16.91 33.47
N GLU A 492 17.46 -17.97 32.68
CA GLU A 492 16.41 -19.01 32.79
C GLU A 492 16.47 -19.85 34.07
N LYS A 493 17.62 -19.89 34.77
CA LYS A 493 17.75 -20.66 36.03
C LYS A 493 17.13 -19.96 37.25
N ILE A 494 16.64 -18.74 37.11
CA ILE A 494 16.22 -17.88 38.24
C ILE A 494 14.83 -17.23 38.03
N THR A 495 14.26 -17.26 36.82
CA THR A 495 12.79 -17.17 36.60
C THR A 495 12.14 -18.52 36.86
#